data_AF-A0A7J3HNJ4-F1
#
_entry.id   AF-A0A7J3HNJ4-F1
#
_cell.length_a   1.000
_cell.length_b   1.000
_cell.length_c   1.000
_cell.angle_alpha   90.00
_cell.angle_beta   90.00
_cell.angle_gamma   90.00
#
_symmetry.space_group_name_H-M   'P 1'
#
loop_
_entity.id
_entity.type
_entity.pdbx_description
1 polymer ?
#
loop_
_entity_poly.entity_id
_entity_poly.type
_entity_poly.pdbx_seq_one_letter_code
_entity_poly.pdbx_strand_id
1 'polypeptide(L)'
;MIEEIGRIVVKTRGREAGLKCVIVDTAGDGVVILTGPKKLTGVRRRRANLMHIAFTPKKVEIKRNATDEEVLAAIEKAGLLDYMRKRIEVKRWQFI
;
A
#
# COMPACT_ATOMS: atom_id res chain seq x y z
N MET A 1 1.90 13.64 -8.02
CA MET A 1 1.74 12.43 -7.18
C MET A 1 0.28 12.37 -6.80
N ILE A 2 -0.43 11.33 -7.25
CA ILE A 2 -1.89 11.28 -7.22
C ILE A 2 -2.32 10.04 -6.43
N GLU A 3 -3.28 10.22 -5.53
CA GLU A 3 -4.00 9.15 -4.85
C GLU A 3 -4.87 8.37 -5.84
N GLU A 4 -4.27 7.34 -6.44
CA GLU A 4 -4.93 6.51 -7.42
C GLU A 4 -5.16 5.09 -6.87
N ILE A 5 -6.28 4.50 -7.22
CA ILE A 5 -6.59 3.10 -6.90
C ILE A 5 -5.56 2.19 -7.57
N GLY A 6 -5.05 1.22 -6.83
CA GLY A 6 -4.00 0.32 -7.28
C GLY A 6 -2.58 0.87 -7.15
N ARG A 7 -2.40 2.11 -6.70
CA ARG A 7 -1.07 2.64 -6.41
C ARG A 7 -0.43 1.88 -5.24
N ILE A 8 0.84 1.50 -5.40
CA ILE A 8 1.62 0.93 -4.30
C ILE A 8 2.18 2.06 -3.45
N VAL A 9 2.01 1.93 -2.15
CA VAL A 9 2.46 2.90 -1.14
C VAL A 9 3.19 2.18 -0.01
N VAL A 10 4.01 2.91 0.72
CA VAL A 10 4.77 2.40 1.86
C VAL A 10 4.32 3.15 3.10
N LYS A 11 4.06 2.45 4.20
CA LYS A 11 3.82 3.14 5.48
C LYS A 11 5.13 3.71 6.02
N THR A 12 5.13 5.00 6.28
CA THR A 12 6.29 5.71 6.84
C THR A 12 6.29 5.68 8.37
N ARG A 13 5.11 5.54 8.99
CA ARG A 13 4.95 5.64 10.46
C ARG A 13 4.12 4.47 11.04
N GLY A 14 4.33 4.20 12.34
CA GLY A 14 3.57 3.21 13.13
C GLY A 14 4.16 1.79 13.14
N ARG A 15 3.40 0.83 13.69
CA ARG A 15 3.82 -0.58 13.84
C ARG A 15 4.13 -1.27 12.51
N GLU A 16 3.49 -0.81 11.45
CA GLU A 16 3.65 -1.32 10.07
C GLU A 16 4.60 -0.47 9.23
N ALA A 17 5.39 0.42 9.85
CA ALA A 17 6.37 1.22 9.13
C ALA A 17 7.34 0.33 8.34
N GLY A 18 7.60 0.74 7.10
CA GLY A 18 8.45 0.03 6.15
C GLY A 18 7.74 -1.05 5.34
N LEU A 19 6.47 -1.35 5.66
CA LEU A 19 5.68 -2.32 4.88
C LEU A 19 5.01 -1.63 3.70
N LYS A 20 4.94 -2.36 2.60
CA LYS A 20 4.25 -1.96 1.37
C LYS A 20 2.78 -2.36 1.44
N CYS A 21 1.95 -1.57 0.78
CA CYS A 21 0.51 -1.76 0.70
C CYS A 21 -0.02 -1.13 -0.58
N VAL A 22 -1.27 -1.42 -0.90
CA VAL A 22 -1.98 -0.93 -2.09
C VAL A 22 -3.19 -0.12 -1.66
N ILE A 23 -3.44 0.99 -2.35
CA ILE A 23 -4.67 1.76 -2.21
C ILE A 23 -5.81 1.02 -2.90
N VAL A 24 -6.83 0.60 -2.15
CA VAL A 24 -8.02 -0.07 -2.70
C VAL A 24 -9.21 0.87 -2.86
N ASP A 25 -9.26 1.92 -2.04
CA ASP A 25 -10.34 2.92 -2.08
C ASP A 25 -9.89 4.23 -1.42
N THR A 26 -10.62 5.30 -1.72
CA THR A 26 -10.42 6.64 -1.18
C THR A 26 -11.67 7.04 -0.40
N ALA A 27 -11.51 7.43 0.86
CA ALA A 27 -12.62 7.76 1.77
C ALA A 27 -12.94 9.27 1.82
N GLY A 28 -12.27 10.09 1.00
CA GLY A 28 -12.35 11.55 1.09
C GLY A 28 -11.38 12.12 2.13
N ASP A 29 -11.13 13.43 2.08
CA ASP A 29 -10.36 14.20 3.09
C ASP A 29 -8.94 13.68 3.36
N GLY A 30 -8.26 13.17 2.33
CA GLY A 30 -6.91 12.63 2.47
C GLY A 30 -6.83 11.33 3.28
N VAL A 31 -7.96 10.63 3.44
CA VAL A 31 -8.02 9.30 4.04
C VAL A 31 -8.20 8.26 2.94
N VAL A 32 -7.34 7.25 2.95
CA VAL A 32 -7.38 6.13 1.99
C VAL A 32 -7.57 4.81 2.71
N ILE A 33 -8.18 3.86 2.03
CA ILE A 33 -8.26 2.47 2.48
C ILE A 33 -7.10 1.72 1.83
N LEU A 34 -6.23 1.17 2.69
CA LEU A 34 -5.08 0.40 2.29
C LEU A 34 -5.35 -1.08 2.55
N THR A 35 -4.88 -1.94 1.66
CA THR A 35 -4.73 -3.36 1.92
C THR A 35 -3.33 -3.81 1.55
N GLY A 36 -2.80 -4.78 2.28
CA GLY A 36 -1.59 -5.49 1.89
C GLY A 36 -1.78 -6.93 2.29
N PRO A 37 -2.12 -7.83 1.34
CA PRO A 37 -2.59 -9.18 1.65
C PRO A 37 -1.81 -9.80 2.80
N LYS A 38 -2.50 -10.28 3.84
CA LYS A 38 -1.85 -10.77 5.08
C LYS A 38 -0.76 -11.80 4.79
N LYS A 39 -1.00 -12.66 3.79
CA LYS A 39 -0.06 -13.69 3.32
C LYS A 39 1.25 -13.12 2.75
N LEU A 40 1.24 -11.86 2.29
CA LEU A 40 2.36 -11.23 1.59
C LEU A 40 3.12 -10.24 2.47
N THR A 41 2.40 -9.26 3.02
CA THR A 41 3.00 -8.11 3.74
C THR A 41 2.58 -8.04 5.20
N GLY A 42 1.55 -8.79 5.61
CA GLY A 42 1.00 -8.74 6.97
C GLY A 42 0.19 -7.47 7.30
N VAL A 43 0.04 -6.56 6.34
CA VAL A 43 -0.67 -5.29 6.54
C VAL A 43 -2.18 -5.51 6.56
N ARG A 44 -2.83 -5.17 7.68
CA ARG A 44 -4.28 -5.31 7.76
C ARG A 44 -4.99 -4.24 6.93
N ARG A 45 -6.08 -4.63 6.28
CA ARG A 45 -7.01 -3.70 5.61
C ARG A 45 -7.47 -2.66 6.62
N ARG A 46 -7.11 -1.40 6.41
CA ARG A 46 -7.42 -0.30 7.34
C ARG A 46 -7.44 1.04 6.65
N ARG A 47 -8.12 2.00 7.27
CA ARG A 47 -8.05 3.42 6.90
C ARG A 47 -6.70 4.00 7.34
N ALA A 48 -6.09 4.80 6.49
CA ALA A 48 -4.84 5.49 6.75
C ALA A 48 -4.87 6.89 6.13
N ASN A 49 -4.28 7.85 6.82
CA ASN A 49 -4.11 9.20 6.30
C ASN A 49 -2.95 9.22 5.28
N LEU A 50 -3.10 9.99 4.20
CA LEU A 50 -2.06 10.24 3.19
C LEU A 50 -0.75 10.74 3.82
N MET A 51 -0.80 11.48 4.93
CA MET A 51 0.39 11.96 5.65
C MET A 51 1.30 10.84 6.20
N HIS A 52 0.77 9.61 6.37
CA HIS A 52 1.49 8.48 6.96
C HIS A 52 2.00 7.48 5.91
N ILE A 53 1.83 7.78 4.63
CA ILE A 53 2.26 6.93 3.54
C ILE A 53 3.17 7.69 2.57
N ALA A 54 4.08 6.96 1.95
CA ALA A 54 4.90 7.44 0.85
C ALA A 54 4.43 6.75 -0.44
N PHE A 55 4.19 7.54 -1.48
CA PHE A 55 3.85 7.02 -2.79
C PHE A 55 5.05 6.37 -3.46
N THR A 56 4.82 5.27 -4.17
CA THR A 56 5.84 4.65 -5.02
C THR A 56 5.50 4.85 -6.50
N PRO A 57 6.49 4.73 -7.42
CA PRO A 57 6.22 4.82 -8.85
C PRO A 57 5.41 3.64 -9.40
N LYS A 58 5.28 2.54 -8.64
CA LYS A 58 4.60 1.33 -9.09
C LYS A 58 3.10 1.36 -8.86
N LYS A 59 2.36 0.79 -9.81
CA LYS A 59 0.90 0.64 -9.80
C LYS A 59 0.56 -0.79 -10.16
N VAL A 60 -0.54 -1.28 -9.60
CA VAL A 60 -1.23 -2.50 -10.02
C VAL A 60 -2.62 -2.13 -10.52
N GLU A 61 -3.13 -2.85 -11.51
CA GLU A 61 -4.49 -2.64 -11.99
C GLU A 61 -5.46 -3.45 -11.13
N ILE A 62 -6.30 -2.73 -10.37
CA ILE A 62 -7.34 -3.31 -9.54
C ILE A 62 -8.62 -2.49 -9.65
N LYS A 63 -9.76 -3.13 -9.40
CA LYS A 63 -11.04 -2.44 -9.28
C LYS A 63 -11.15 -1.73 -7.93
N ARG A 64 -11.98 -0.69 -7.89
CA ARG A 64 -12.34 -0.01 -6.64
C ARG A 64 -12.92 -1.02 -5.65
N ASN A 65 -12.47 -0.94 -4.40
CA ASN A 65 -12.90 -1.82 -3.31
C ASN A 65 -12.58 -3.32 -3.52
N ALA A 66 -11.56 -3.64 -4.33
CA ALA A 66 -11.10 -5.01 -4.55
C ALA A 66 -10.86 -5.77 -3.23
N THR A 67 -11.13 -7.07 -3.27
CA THR A 67 -10.89 -8.01 -2.17
C THR A 67 -9.40 -8.34 -2.03
N ASP A 68 -9.02 -8.90 -0.88
CA ASP A 68 -7.61 -9.23 -0.62
C ASP A 68 -7.07 -10.28 -1.60
N GLU A 69 -7.95 -11.16 -2.12
CA GLU A 69 -7.62 -12.18 -3.13
C GLU A 69 -7.38 -11.56 -4.51
N GLU A 70 -8.26 -10.65 -4.95
CA GLU A 70 -8.09 -9.93 -6.22
C GLU A 70 -6.83 -9.08 -6.22
N VAL A 71 -6.53 -8.42 -5.09
CA VAL A 71 -5.30 -7.64 -4.95
C VAL A 71 -4.07 -8.55 -5.01
N LEU A 72 -4.11 -9.72 -4.36
CA LEU A 72 -3.03 -10.69 -4.44
C LEU A 72 -2.80 -11.18 -5.87
N ALA A 73 -3.87 -11.56 -6.59
CA ALA A 73 -3.80 -11.97 -7.98
C ALA A 73 -3.26 -10.84 -8.90
N ALA A 74 -3.63 -9.59 -8.65
CA ALA A 74 -3.12 -8.45 -9.41
C ALA A 74 -1.62 -8.21 -9.16
N ILE A 75 -1.16 -8.38 -7.92
CA ILE A 75 0.26 -8.29 -7.55
C ILE A 75 1.08 -9.41 -8.21
N GLU A 76 0.51 -10.62 -8.25
CA GLU A 76 1.11 -11.78 -8.93
C GLU A 76 1.22 -11.55 -10.43
N LYS A 77 0.14 -11.11 -11.08
CA LYS A 77 0.16 -10.75 -12.51
C LYS A 77 1.16 -9.66 -12.84
N ALA A 78 1.35 -8.70 -11.93
CA ALA A 78 2.34 -7.64 -12.09
C ALA A 78 3.78 -8.09 -11.80
N GLY A 79 4.01 -9.31 -11.30
CA GLY A 79 5.34 -9.79 -10.92
C GLY A 79 5.96 -9.03 -9.73
N LEU A 80 5.14 -8.44 -8.86
CA LEU A 80 5.59 -7.55 -7.78
C LEU A 80 5.62 -8.22 -6.40
N LEU A 81 5.50 -9.54 -6.33
CA LEU A 81 5.51 -10.32 -5.09
C LEU A 81 6.76 -10.04 -4.23
N ASP A 82 7.95 -10.24 -4.80
CA ASP A 82 9.21 -10.00 -4.11
C ASP A 82 9.39 -8.53 -3.72
N TYR A 83 8.90 -7.63 -4.58
CA TYR A 83 8.93 -6.20 -4.30
C TYR A 83 8.09 -5.88 -3.07
N MET A 84 6.90 -6.46 -2.91
CA MET A 84 6.07 -6.22 -1.73
C MET A 84 6.60 -6.87 -0.46
N ARG A 85 7.19 -8.06 -0.55
CA ARG A 85 7.81 -8.74 0.60
C ARG A 85 9.00 -7.96 1.16
N LYS A 86 9.75 -7.26 0.31
CA LYS A 86 10.88 -6.43 0.75
C LYS A 86 10.40 -5.27 1.61
N ARG A 87 10.73 -5.33 2.90
CA ARG A 87 10.57 -4.22 3.84
C ARG A 87 11.57 -3.12 3.51
N ILE A 88 11.12 -1.87 3.59
CA ILE A 88 11.99 -0.69 3.47
C ILE A 88 12.32 -0.23 4.88
N GLU A 89 13.59 0.02 5.15
CA GLU A 89 14.00 0.67 6.40
C GLU A 89 13.61 2.14 6.34
N VAL A 90 12.57 2.51 7.09
CA VAL A 90 12.17 3.91 7.23
C VAL A 90 13.06 4.53 8.29
N LYS A 91 14.13 5.22 7.87
CA LYS A 91 14.90 6.05 8.79
C LYS A 91 14.00 7.19 9.28
N ARG A 92 13.95 7.36 10.59
CA ARG A 92 13.04 8.26 11.32
C ARG A 92 13.18 9.76 10.97
N TRP A 93 14.10 10.13 10.05
CA TRP A 93 14.50 11.50 9.74
C TRP A 93 14.35 11.93 8.28
N GLN A 94 13.92 11.07 7.35
CA GLN A 94 14.07 11.35 5.91
C GLN A 94 12.85 11.99 5.23
N PHE A 95 11.80 12.35 6.00
CA PHE A 95 10.53 12.83 5.45
C PHE A 95 9.90 13.97 6.29
N ILE A 96 10.71 14.74 7.02
CA ILE A 96 10.32 16.04 7.61
C ILE A 96 10.95 17.13 6.74
#